data_AF-A0A4Q5T7U2-F1
#
_entry.id   AF-A0A4Q5T7U2-F1
#
_cell.length_a   1.000
_cell.length_b   1.000
_cell.length_c   1.000
_cell.angle_alpha   90.00
_cell.angle_beta   90.00
_cell.angle_gamma   90.00
#
_symmetry.space_group_name_H-M   'P 1'
#
loop_
_entity.id
_entity.type
_entity.pdbx_description
1 polymer ?
#
loop_
_entity_poly.entity_id
_entity_poly.type
_entity_poly.pdbx_seq_one_letter_code
_entity_poly.pdbx_strand_id
1 'polypeptide(L)'
;MTSPGPLPLNRFMGRLGELDLPDRLAPTIPRWATSIGAGLLATACAAMARFVMDAIVPGAAVFPLIFPAAMIATLFARWQAGATSAAVSIAYGWYYLYPIRNSFRFETPAAAVSMGSVIVAAILTVLLAEMFRRSVRRATAERDREVAERDLFLEEFDHRVKNNFTLVASLLDMQRRRAGDGETAQALGAALSRVESIARAHRYLYRGGNASPGAVDMAAYLHELCSALSDALFLRGAIALDCYSDPAALPRDRAVSIGLIVNELVTNAVKHAFAGRDHGHISVRFEETPPGWTLMVGDDGVGMPAATLAKGRDGGLGHRLIDAFVRQAQGKVATTSTPTGTNVTVKLEA
;
A
#
# COMPACT_ATOMS: atom_id res chain seq x y z
N MET A 1 0.78 8.61 21.44
CA MET A 1 2.17 8.17 21.23
C MET A 1 2.24 7.50 19.87
N THR A 2 2.65 8.26 18.86
CA THR A 2 2.73 7.82 17.46
C THR A 2 3.95 6.93 17.26
N SER A 3 3.72 5.68 16.87
CA SER A 3 4.78 4.77 16.40
C SER A 3 5.51 5.43 15.22
N PRO A 4 6.85 5.51 15.24
CA PRO A 4 7.59 6.06 14.11
C PRO A 4 7.43 5.08 12.93
N GLY A 5 6.89 5.58 11.82
CA GLY A 5 6.91 4.84 10.55
C GLY A 5 8.32 4.36 10.23
N PRO A 6 8.46 3.27 9.45
CA PRO A 6 9.76 2.66 9.18
C PRO A 6 10.77 3.71 8.73
N LEU A 7 11.91 3.74 9.43
CA LEU A 7 12.97 4.74 9.28
C LEU A 7 13.31 5.03 7.81
N PRO A 8 13.59 6.29 7.43
CA PRO A 8 13.95 6.69 6.06
C PRO A 8 15.16 5.93 5.49
N LEU A 9 15.98 5.32 6.35
CA LEU A 9 17.09 4.44 6.01
C LEU A 9 16.69 3.26 5.12
N ASN A 10 15.51 2.66 5.31
CA ASN A 10 15.10 1.48 4.52
C ASN A 10 14.74 1.86 3.06
N ARG A 11 14.15 3.04 2.85
CA ARG A 11 13.95 3.62 1.51
C ARG A 11 15.27 4.08 0.87
N PHE A 12 16.20 4.58 1.67
CA PHE A 12 17.50 5.05 1.19
C PHE A 12 18.40 3.88 0.75
N MET A 13 18.44 2.79 1.53
CA MET A 13 19.18 1.57 1.19
C MET A 13 18.58 0.83 -0.01
N GLY A 14 17.24 0.78 -0.14
CA GLY A 14 16.57 0.25 -1.34
C GLY A 14 16.99 0.98 -2.62
N ARG A 15 17.01 2.32 -2.58
CA ARG A 15 17.45 3.15 -3.73
C ARG A 15 18.93 3.00 -4.08
N LEU A 16 19.79 2.75 -3.10
CA LEU A 16 21.24 2.58 -3.33
C LEU A 16 21.56 1.26 -4.06
N GLY A 17 20.80 0.19 -3.82
CA GLY A 17 20.96 -1.09 -4.53
C GLY A 17 20.47 -1.09 -5.99
N GLU A 18 19.56 -0.18 -6.32
CA GLU A 18 18.97 -0.02 -7.66
C GLU A 18 19.74 0.94 -8.57
N LEU A 19 20.72 1.67 -8.04
CA LEU A 19 21.52 2.65 -8.78
C LEU A 19 22.54 1.96 -9.69
N ASP A 20 22.13 1.65 -10.93
CA ASP A 20 23.06 1.38 -12.05
C ASP A 20 23.38 2.69 -12.78
N LEU A 21 24.58 3.23 -12.58
CA LEU A 21 25.05 4.43 -13.28
C LEU A 21 25.03 4.25 -14.81
N PRO A 22 25.61 3.16 -15.37
CA PRO A 22 25.53 2.87 -16.79
C PRO A 22 24.11 2.84 -17.35
N ASP A 23 23.14 2.20 -16.68
CA ASP A 23 21.77 2.17 -17.21
C ASP A 23 21.05 3.51 -17.07
N ARG A 24 21.29 4.27 -15.97
CA ARG A 24 20.69 5.61 -15.81
C ARG A 24 21.22 6.63 -16.80
N LEU A 25 22.51 6.58 -17.12
CA LEU A 25 23.16 7.53 -18.03
C LEU A 25 23.17 7.04 -19.49
N ALA A 26 22.69 5.82 -19.76
CA ALA A 26 22.59 5.28 -21.12
C ALA A 26 21.90 6.21 -22.15
N PRO A 27 20.89 7.04 -21.80
CA PRO A 27 20.29 7.97 -22.75
C PRO A 27 21.24 9.07 -23.25
N THR A 28 22.28 9.40 -22.50
CA THR A 28 23.20 10.51 -22.80
C THR A 28 24.64 10.06 -23.06
N ILE A 29 25.09 8.99 -22.40
CA ILE A 29 26.46 8.50 -22.43
C ILE A 29 26.45 6.99 -22.68
N PRO A 30 27.27 6.46 -23.61
CA PRO A 30 27.41 5.02 -23.80
C PRO A 30 27.76 4.30 -22.49
N ARG A 31 27.07 3.18 -22.21
CA ARG A 31 27.25 2.40 -20.96
C ARG A 31 28.70 2.08 -20.63
N TRP A 32 29.50 1.74 -21.64
CA TRP A 32 30.92 1.42 -21.48
C TRP A 32 31.73 2.63 -21.01
N ALA A 33 31.43 3.82 -21.51
CA ALA A 33 32.09 5.06 -21.15
C ALA A 33 31.74 5.47 -19.71
N THR A 34 30.47 5.30 -19.31
CA THR A 34 30.03 5.50 -17.92
C THR A 34 30.75 4.55 -16.95
N SER A 35 30.87 3.26 -17.30
CA SER A 35 31.60 2.29 -16.48
C SER A 35 33.08 2.64 -16.33
N ILE A 36 33.78 2.96 -17.42
CA ILE A 36 35.19 3.35 -17.37
C ILE A 36 35.35 4.65 -16.58
N GLY A 37 34.52 5.66 -16.86
CA GLY A 37 34.54 6.94 -16.16
C GLY A 37 34.32 6.80 -14.65
N ALA A 38 33.37 5.96 -14.24
CA ALA A 38 33.14 5.67 -12.83
C ALA A 38 34.34 4.98 -12.17
N GLY A 39 35.01 4.05 -12.87
CA GLY A 39 36.23 3.40 -12.38
C GLY A 39 37.41 4.37 -12.24
N LEU A 40 37.58 5.28 -13.18
CA LEU A 40 38.59 6.34 -13.11
C LEU A 40 38.31 7.33 -11.98
N LEU A 41 37.04 7.73 -11.81
CA LEU A 41 36.63 8.60 -10.71
C LEU A 41 36.89 7.95 -9.35
N ALA A 42 36.51 6.67 -9.19
CA ALA A 42 36.78 5.91 -7.97
C ALA A 42 38.30 5.85 -7.67
N THR A 43 39.12 5.66 -8.70
CA THR A 43 40.58 5.68 -8.59
C THR A 43 41.10 7.06 -8.17
N ALA A 44 40.61 8.14 -8.77
CA ALA A 44 40.99 9.50 -8.42
C ALA A 44 40.64 9.83 -6.95
N CYS A 45 39.44 9.44 -6.51
CA CYS A 45 39.03 9.57 -5.12
C CYS A 45 39.91 8.75 -4.18
N ALA A 46 40.26 7.51 -4.55
CA ALA A 46 41.15 6.66 -3.77
C ALA A 46 42.57 7.25 -3.67
N ALA A 47 43.11 7.78 -4.78
CA ALA A 47 44.42 8.43 -4.80
C ALA A 47 44.42 9.71 -3.94
N MET A 48 43.37 10.51 -4.00
CA MET A 48 43.20 11.70 -3.16
C MET A 48 43.14 11.33 -1.68
N ALA A 49 42.29 10.37 -1.31
CA ALA A 49 42.19 9.90 0.06
C ALA A 49 43.51 9.28 0.57
N ARG A 50 44.26 8.62 -0.31
CA ARG A 50 45.62 8.17 -0.01
C ARG A 50 46.56 9.33 0.30
N PHE A 51 46.58 10.35 -0.56
CA PHE A 51 47.44 11.52 -0.38
C PHE A 51 47.18 12.19 0.98
N VAL A 52 45.90 12.34 1.34
CA VAL A 52 45.50 12.85 2.65
C VAL A 52 45.96 11.93 3.79
N MET A 53 45.82 10.60 3.64
CA MET A 53 46.30 9.65 4.65
C MET A 53 47.81 9.71 4.85
N ASP A 54 48.60 9.82 3.78
CA ASP A 54 50.07 9.87 3.86
C ASP A 54 50.57 11.18 4.49
N ALA A 55 49.81 12.28 4.32
CA ALA A 55 50.07 13.55 5.00
C ALA A 55 49.85 13.49 6.53
N ILE A 56 48.97 12.59 6.99
CA ILE A 56 48.66 12.41 8.42
C ILE A 56 49.52 11.31 9.05
N VAL A 57 49.69 10.19 8.32
CA VAL A 57 50.41 8.99 8.75
C VAL A 57 51.42 8.61 7.66
N PRO A 58 52.66 9.15 7.74
CA PRO A 58 53.70 8.82 6.77
C PRO A 58 54.00 7.32 6.75
N GLY A 59 54.09 6.75 5.55
CA GLY A 59 54.38 5.32 5.38
C GLY A 59 53.15 4.41 5.44
N ALA A 60 51.95 4.97 5.28
CA ALA A 60 50.73 4.18 5.12
C ALA A 60 50.86 3.17 3.98
N ALA A 61 50.33 1.96 4.21
CA ALA A 61 50.35 0.83 3.26
C ALA A 61 49.97 1.28 1.84
N VAL A 62 50.61 0.74 0.80
CA VAL A 62 50.49 1.23 -0.60
C VAL A 62 49.09 1.05 -1.19
N PHE A 63 48.41 -0.06 -0.87
CA PHE A 63 47.19 -0.50 -1.57
C PHE A 63 45.85 -0.52 -0.79
N PRO A 64 45.69 0.07 0.42
CA PRO A 64 44.50 -0.15 1.26
C PRO A 64 43.20 0.35 0.63
N LEU A 65 43.27 1.38 -0.23
CA LEU A 65 42.09 1.96 -0.86
C LEU A 65 41.69 1.32 -2.20
N ILE A 66 42.50 0.41 -2.75
CA ILE A 66 42.17 -0.27 -4.01
C ILE A 66 40.89 -1.08 -3.85
N PHE A 67 40.80 -1.87 -2.78
CA PHE A 67 39.68 -2.76 -2.53
C PHE A 67 38.34 -2.02 -2.34
N PRO A 68 38.21 -1.02 -1.44
CA PRO A 68 36.96 -0.29 -1.30
C PRO A 68 36.59 0.50 -2.56
N ALA A 69 37.56 1.09 -3.27
CA ALA A 69 37.29 1.82 -4.51
C ALA A 69 36.80 0.89 -5.64
N ALA A 70 37.47 -0.24 -5.84
CA ALA A 70 37.06 -1.23 -6.84
C ALA A 70 35.71 -1.86 -6.49
N MET A 71 35.44 -2.13 -5.21
CA MET A 71 34.14 -2.63 -4.74
C MET A 71 33.02 -1.62 -5.02
N ILE A 72 33.17 -0.36 -4.61
CA ILE A 72 32.16 0.69 -4.82
C ILE A 72 31.92 0.91 -6.31
N ALA A 73 32.99 1.02 -7.12
CA ALA A 73 32.87 1.15 -8.56
C ALA A 73 32.11 -0.03 -9.18
N THR A 74 32.36 -1.26 -8.72
CA THR A 74 31.63 -2.45 -9.19
C THR A 74 30.15 -2.41 -8.84
N LEU A 75 29.82 -2.07 -7.58
CA LEU A 75 28.44 -2.03 -7.09
C LEU A 75 27.57 -1.04 -7.87
N PHE A 76 28.10 0.15 -8.17
CA PHE A 76 27.33 1.21 -8.83
C PHE A 76 27.49 1.26 -10.36
N ALA A 77 28.59 0.75 -10.91
CA ALA A 77 28.92 0.91 -12.33
C ALA A 77 29.44 -0.37 -13.02
N ARG A 78 29.15 -1.55 -12.45
CA ARG A 78 29.43 -2.90 -12.98
C ARG A 78 30.91 -3.30 -12.87
N TRP A 79 31.18 -4.58 -13.09
CA TRP A 79 32.53 -5.15 -13.05
C TRP A 79 33.57 -4.37 -13.88
N GLN A 80 33.20 -3.76 -15.01
CA GLN A 80 34.13 -2.97 -15.83
C GLN A 80 34.68 -1.76 -15.06
N ALA A 81 33.86 -1.09 -14.26
CA ALA A 81 34.28 0.03 -13.44
C ALA A 81 35.21 -0.41 -12.32
N GLY A 82 34.88 -1.52 -11.65
CA GLY A 82 35.75 -2.13 -10.64
C GLY A 82 37.09 -2.57 -11.19
N ALA A 83 37.10 -3.26 -12.34
CA ALA A 83 38.31 -3.72 -13.01
C ALA A 83 39.18 -2.54 -13.46
N THR A 84 38.58 -1.49 -14.02
CA THR A 84 39.28 -0.25 -14.37
C THR A 84 39.90 0.38 -13.11
N SER A 85 39.11 0.48 -12.03
CA SER A 85 39.58 1.07 -10.78
C SER A 85 40.75 0.28 -10.18
N ALA A 86 40.66 -1.05 -10.17
CA ALA A 86 41.71 -1.94 -9.69
C ALA A 86 42.97 -1.84 -10.54
N ALA A 87 42.84 -1.96 -11.87
CA ALA A 87 43.98 -1.95 -12.79
C ALA A 87 44.76 -0.64 -12.73
N VAL A 88 44.06 0.51 -12.77
CA VAL A 88 44.71 1.82 -12.71
C VAL A 88 45.35 2.06 -11.35
N SER A 89 44.69 1.68 -10.26
CA SER A 89 45.25 1.85 -8.92
C SER A 89 46.47 0.95 -8.67
N ILE A 90 46.45 -0.29 -9.17
CA ILE A 90 47.60 -1.22 -9.09
C ILE A 90 48.76 -0.67 -9.92
N ALA A 91 48.53 -0.24 -11.16
CA ALA A 91 49.57 0.31 -12.02
C ALA A 91 50.20 1.58 -11.41
N TYR A 92 49.38 2.48 -10.86
CA TYR A 92 49.84 3.68 -10.15
C TYR A 92 50.70 3.31 -8.93
N GLY A 93 50.20 2.40 -8.08
CA GLY A 93 50.92 1.98 -6.88
C GLY A 93 52.22 1.22 -7.21
N TRP A 94 52.23 0.40 -8.25
CA TRP A 94 53.42 -0.30 -8.71
C TRP A 94 54.48 0.68 -9.21
N TYR A 95 54.11 1.61 -10.09
CA TYR A 95 55.08 2.48 -10.75
C TYR A 95 55.65 3.58 -9.83
N TYR A 96 54.81 4.19 -8.97
CA TYR A 96 55.19 5.37 -8.20
C TYR A 96 55.44 5.11 -6.71
N LEU A 97 54.77 4.13 -6.12
CA LEU A 97 54.75 3.94 -4.67
C LEU A 97 55.51 2.68 -4.21
N TYR A 98 55.77 1.75 -5.11
CA TYR A 98 56.54 0.54 -4.84
C TYR A 98 58.05 0.85 -4.82
N PRO A 99 58.88 0.10 -4.06
CA PRO A 99 60.22 0.53 -3.62
C PRO A 99 61.16 1.04 -4.74
N ILE A 100 61.15 0.40 -5.91
CA ILE A 100 61.84 0.93 -7.10
C ILE A 100 60.89 1.88 -7.84
N ARG A 101 60.97 3.16 -7.50
CA ARG A 101 60.19 4.21 -8.18
C ARG A 101 60.53 4.26 -9.67
N ASN A 102 59.53 4.61 -10.48
CA ASN A 102 59.62 4.72 -11.94
C ASN A 102 60.02 3.42 -12.64
N SER A 103 59.60 2.28 -12.08
CA SER A 103 59.94 0.96 -12.59
C SER A 103 58.89 -0.07 -12.22
N PHE A 104 58.79 -1.12 -13.04
CA PHE A 104 58.00 -2.32 -12.73
C PHE A 104 58.86 -3.47 -12.19
N ARG A 105 60.10 -3.18 -11.77
CA ARG A 105 61.02 -4.19 -11.24
C ARG A 105 60.73 -4.46 -9.76
N PHE A 106 60.99 -5.70 -9.33
CA PHE A 106 60.91 -6.11 -7.94
C PHE A 106 62.30 -6.12 -7.32
N GLU A 107 62.44 -5.57 -6.10
CA GLU A 107 63.70 -5.65 -5.34
C GLU A 107 63.93 -7.05 -4.76
N THR A 108 62.84 -7.73 -4.38
CA THR A 108 62.88 -9.05 -3.75
C THR A 108 61.80 -9.98 -4.31
N PRO A 109 62.00 -11.31 -4.28
CA PRO A 109 60.95 -12.27 -4.63
C PRO A 109 59.67 -12.09 -3.78
N ALA A 110 59.81 -11.71 -2.51
CA ALA A 110 58.68 -11.43 -1.62
C ALA A 110 57.81 -10.26 -2.12
N ALA A 111 58.44 -9.26 -2.76
CA ALA A 111 57.76 -8.13 -3.36
C ALA A 111 56.89 -8.55 -4.56
N ALA A 112 57.41 -9.44 -5.41
CA ALA A 112 56.65 -10.03 -6.51
C ALA A 112 55.44 -10.83 -6.00
N VAL A 113 55.61 -11.61 -4.93
CA VAL A 113 54.50 -12.38 -4.30
C VAL A 113 53.43 -11.45 -3.73
N SER A 114 53.83 -10.35 -3.08
CA SER A 114 52.89 -9.35 -2.53
C SER A 114 52.12 -8.61 -3.62
N MET A 115 52.74 -8.29 -4.75
CA MET A 115 52.03 -7.74 -5.91
C MET A 115 51.04 -8.75 -6.49
N GLY A 116 51.46 -10.00 -6.61
CA GLY A 116 50.58 -11.10 -7.04
C GLY A 116 49.36 -11.26 -6.13
N SER A 117 49.55 -11.20 -4.81
CA SER A 117 48.44 -11.31 -3.85
C SER A 117 47.47 -10.13 -3.93
N VAL A 118 47.96 -8.90 -4.17
CA VAL A 118 47.11 -7.71 -4.39
C VAL A 118 46.28 -7.85 -5.66
N ILE A 119 46.87 -8.32 -6.77
CA ILE A 119 46.15 -8.55 -8.03
C ILE A 119 45.05 -9.60 -7.83
N VAL A 120 45.38 -10.74 -7.21
CA VAL A 120 44.39 -11.80 -6.91
C VAL A 120 43.28 -11.28 -6.00
N ALA A 121 43.62 -10.56 -4.93
CA ALA A 121 42.64 -9.99 -4.03
C ALA A 121 41.74 -8.96 -4.72
N ALA A 122 42.28 -8.15 -5.63
CA ALA A 122 41.49 -7.18 -6.40
C ALA A 122 40.54 -7.87 -7.38
N ILE A 123 40.99 -8.91 -8.08
CA ILE A 123 40.14 -9.75 -8.94
C ILE A 123 39.00 -10.37 -8.12
N LEU A 124 39.33 -11.00 -6.98
CA LEU A 124 38.32 -11.58 -6.08
C LEU A 124 37.32 -10.53 -5.59
N THR A 125 37.79 -9.34 -5.24
CA THR A 125 36.92 -8.23 -4.81
C THR A 125 35.93 -7.83 -5.90
N VAL A 126 36.39 -7.65 -7.15
CA VAL A 126 35.51 -7.31 -8.28
C VAL A 126 34.53 -8.45 -8.57
N LEU A 127 34.99 -9.71 -8.54
CA LEU A 127 34.13 -10.87 -8.76
C LEU A 127 33.04 -11.00 -7.69
N LEU A 128 33.42 -10.94 -6.41
CA LEU A 128 32.47 -11.03 -5.29
C LEU A 128 31.47 -9.88 -5.32
N ALA A 129 31.93 -8.65 -5.58
CA ALA A 129 31.04 -7.49 -5.70
C ALA A 129 30.07 -7.61 -6.87
N GLU A 130 30.51 -8.10 -8.04
CA GLU A 130 29.63 -8.32 -9.20
C GLU A 130 28.63 -9.46 -8.96
N MET A 131 29.04 -10.54 -8.28
CA MET A 131 28.12 -11.62 -7.88
C MET A 131 27.04 -11.11 -6.93
N PHE A 132 27.43 -10.36 -5.89
CA PHE A 132 26.51 -9.77 -4.93
C PHE A 132 25.53 -8.80 -5.63
N ARG A 133 26.04 -7.95 -6.51
CA ARG A 133 25.21 -7.03 -7.30
C ARG A 133 24.19 -7.76 -8.16
N ARG A 134 24.58 -8.85 -8.82
CA ARG A 134 23.67 -9.69 -9.62
C ARG A 134 22.65 -10.42 -8.76
N SER A 135 23.03 -10.92 -7.58
CA SER A 135 22.09 -11.61 -6.69
C SER A 135 21.03 -10.65 -6.14
N VAL A 136 21.43 -9.44 -5.73
CA VAL A 136 20.50 -8.39 -5.28
C VAL A 136 19.52 -8.02 -6.40
N ARG A 137 20.01 -7.87 -7.64
CA ARG A 137 19.14 -7.56 -8.79
C ARG A 137 18.17 -8.65 -9.16
N ARG A 138 18.58 -9.92 -9.04
CA ARG A 138 17.67 -11.05 -9.27
C ARG A 138 16.60 -11.11 -8.21
N ALA A 139 16.98 -10.99 -6.93
CA ALA A 139 16.04 -11.02 -5.83
C ALA A 139 15.03 -9.86 -5.89
N THR A 140 15.47 -8.65 -6.27
CA THR A 140 14.57 -7.51 -6.47
C THR A 140 13.65 -7.73 -7.65
N ALA A 141 14.15 -8.16 -8.81
CA ALA A 141 13.31 -8.45 -9.97
C ALA A 141 12.32 -9.60 -9.75
N GLU A 142 12.69 -10.64 -9.00
CA GLU A 142 11.80 -11.73 -8.60
C GLU A 142 10.70 -11.22 -7.67
N ARG A 143 11.06 -10.42 -6.65
CA ARG A 143 10.09 -9.78 -5.77
C ARG A 143 9.11 -8.89 -6.53
N ASP A 144 9.60 -8.07 -7.46
CA ASP A 144 8.75 -7.16 -8.25
C ASP A 144 7.78 -7.96 -9.14
N ARG A 145 8.23 -9.09 -9.69
CA ARG A 145 7.35 -10.02 -10.42
C ARG A 145 6.29 -10.64 -9.53
N GLU A 146 6.66 -11.13 -8.35
CA GLU A 146 5.69 -11.70 -7.39
C GLU A 146 4.64 -10.67 -6.96
N VAL A 147 5.03 -9.41 -6.77
CA VAL A 147 4.11 -8.31 -6.47
C VAL A 147 3.18 -8.06 -7.65
N ALA A 148 3.71 -7.94 -8.87
CA ALA A 148 2.90 -7.73 -10.07
C ALA A 148 1.91 -8.89 -10.34
N GLU A 149 2.33 -10.14 -10.15
CA GLU A 149 1.46 -11.31 -10.27
C GLU A 149 0.35 -11.32 -9.22
N ARG A 150 0.67 -10.95 -7.98
CA ARG A 150 -0.31 -10.79 -6.90
C ARG A 150 -1.34 -9.70 -7.24
N ASP A 151 -0.89 -8.55 -7.73
CA ASP A 151 -1.79 -7.45 -8.07
C ASP A 151 -2.73 -7.83 -9.21
N LEU A 152 -2.22 -8.48 -10.26
CA LEU A 152 -3.04 -9.01 -11.36
C LEU A 152 -4.05 -10.06 -10.87
N PHE A 153 -3.64 -10.96 -9.97
CA PHE A 153 -4.54 -11.95 -9.39
C PHE A 153 -5.66 -11.29 -8.58
N LEU A 154 -5.34 -10.27 -7.78
CA LEU A 154 -6.33 -9.53 -7.01
C LEU A 154 -7.32 -8.78 -7.91
N GLU A 155 -6.84 -8.16 -8.98
CA GLU A 155 -7.70 -7.48 -9.96
C GLU A 155 -8.67 -8.46 -10.65
N GLU A 156 -8.17 -9.60 -11.10
CA GLU A 156 -8.99 -10.67 -11.71
C GLU A 156 -9.99 -11.25 -10.70
N PHE A 157 -9.56 -11.47 -9.45
CA PHE A 157 -10.43 -11.93 -8.37
C PHE A 157 -11.57 -10.93 -8.13
N ASP A 158 -11.27 -9.64 -8.00
CA ASP A 158 -12.27 -8.59 -7.82
C ASP A 158 -13.25 -8.53 -9.01
N HIS A 159 -12.74 -8.71 -10.23
CA HIS A 159 -13.58 -8.76 -11.42
C HIS A 159 -14.52 -9.97 -11.38
N ARG A 160 -14.05 -11.15 -10.96
CA ARG A 160 -14.86 -12.36 -10.80
C ARG A 160 -15.89 -12.23 -9.69
N VAL A 161 -15.55 -11.62 -8.56
CA VAL A 161 -16.49 -11.40 -7.46
C VAL A 161 -17.63 -10.47 -7.91
N LYS A 162 -17.32 -9.39 -8.65
CA LYS A 162 -18.36 -8.53 -9.27
C LYS A 162 -19.27 -9.30 -10.22
N ASN A 163 -18.69 -10.15 -11.07
CA ASN A 163 -19.45 -10.99 -11.99
C ASN A 163 -20.36 -11.97 -11.25
N ASN A 164 -19.87 -12.60 -10.18
CA ASN A 164 -20.65 -13.54 -9.37
C ASN A 164 -21.83 -12.86 -8.68
N PHE A 165 -21.63 -11.68 -8.08
CA PHE A 165 -22.76 -10.94 -7.49
C PHE A 165 -23.81 -10.54 -8.53
N THR A 166 -23.39 -10.13 -9.73
CA THR A 166 -24.30 -9.79 -10.83
C THR A 166 -25.12 -10.99 -11.28
N LEU A 167 -24.48 -12.17 -11.37
CA LEU A 167 -25.15 -13.42 -11.74
C LEU A 167 -26.16 -13.85 -10.66
N VAL A 168 -25.76 -13.83 -9.38
CA VAL A 168 -26.64 -14.17 -8.26
C VAL A 168 -27.82 -13.20 -8.21
N ALA A 169 -27.60 -11.90 -8.38
CA ALA A 169 -28.67 -10.92 -8.45
C ALA A 169 -29.65 -11.20 -9.61
N SER A 170 -29.13 -11.51 -10.81
CA SER A 170 -29.95 -11.82 -11.98
C SER A 170 -30.81 -13.07 -11.79
N LEU A 171 -30.26 -14.11 -11.16
CA LEU A 171 -31.00 -15.33 -10.84
C LEU A 171 -32.10 -15.06 -9.81
N LEU A 172 -31.81 -14.30 -8.75
CA LEU A 172 -32.78 -13.94 -7.73
C LEU A 172 -33.92 -13.09 -8.31
N ASP A 173 -33.63 -12.11 -9.17
CA ASP A 173 -34.68 -11.33 -9.83
C ASP A 173 -35.52 -12.18 -10.79
N MET A 174 -34.91 -13.11 -11.52
CA MET A 174 -35.66 -14.03 -12.39
C MET A 174 -36.61 -14.93 -11.58
N GLN A 175 -36.15 -15.49 -10.46
CA GLN A 175 -36.98 -16.30 -9.57
C GLN A 175 -38.09 -15.46 -8.94
N ARG A 176 -37.78 -14.21 -8.53
CA ARG A 176 -38.75 -13.27 -7.98
C ARG A 176 -39.89 -13.00 -8.94
N ARG A 177 -39.59 -12.77 -10.23
CA ARG A 177 -40.60 -12.52 -11.27
C ARG A 177 -41.46 -13.75 -11.59
N ARG A 178 -40.94 -14.96 -11.35
CA ARG A 178 -41.65 -16.24 -11.57
C ARG A 178 -42.42 -16.72 -10.34
N ALA A 179 -42.22 -16.11 -9.18
CA ALA A 179 -42.94 -16.46 -7.96
C ALA A 179 -44.44 -16.21 -8.15
N GLY A 180 -45.25 -17.26 -7.96
CA GLY A 180 -46.71 -17.21 -8.14
C GLY A 180 -47.46 -16.60 -6.95
N ASP A 181 -46.83 -16.55 -5.78
CA ASP A 181 -47.38 -15.96 -4.57
C ASP A 181 -46.56 -14.73 -4.11
N GLY A 182 -47.25 -13.77 -3.50
CA GLY A 182 -46.65 -12.50 -3.09
C GLY A 182 -45.62 -12.61 -1.97
N GLU A 183 -45.68 -13.67 -1.16
CA GLU A 183 -44.77 -13.90 -0.04
C GLU A 183 -43.39 -14.34 -0.53
N THR A 184 -43.34 -15.32 -1.44
CA THR A 184 -42.11 -15.78 -2.09
C THR A 184 -41.47 -14.67 -2.92
N ALA A 185 -42.28 -13.87 -3.63
CA ALA A 185 -41.78 -12.70 -4.37
C ALA A 185 -41.14 -11.66 -3.43
N GLN A 186 -41.72 -11.41 -2.26
CA GLN A 186 -41.11 -10.53 -1.26
C GLN A 186 -39.81 -11.10 -0.69
N ALA A 187 -39.78 -12.40 -0.37
CA ALA A 187 -38.58 -13.06 0.16
C ALA A 187 -37.40 -13.05 -0.85
N LEU A 188 -37.68 -13.23 -2.14
CA LEU A 188 -36.67 -13.16 -3.21
C LEU A 188 -36.21 -11.74 -3.51
N GLY A 189 -37.13 -10.76 -3.51
CA GLY A 189 -36.76 -9.35 -3.59
C GLY A 189 -35.88 -8.93 -2.41
N ALA A 190 -36.11 -9.55 -1.26
CA ALA A 190 -35.30 -9.38 -0.09
C ALA A 190 -33.88 -9.93 -0.20
N ALA A 191 -33.75 -11.15 -0.72
CA ALA A 191 -32.45 -11.75 -1.02
C ALA A 191 -31.68 -10.94 -2.08
N LEU A 192 -32.37 -10.44 -3.10
CA LEU A 192 -31.79 -9.60 -4.15
C LEU A 192 -31.17 -8.32 -3.57
N SER A 193 -31.94 -7.58 -2.76
CA SER A 193 -31.45 -6.35 -2.10
C SER A 193 -30.22 -6.63 -1.24
N ARG A 194 -30.17 -7.77 -0.55
CA ARG A 194 -29.01 -8.19 0.26
C ARG A 194 -27.77 -8.40 -0.59
N VAL A 195 -27.90 -9.09 -1.72
CA VAL A 195 -26.78 -9.36 -2.64
C VAL A 195 -26.26 -8.06 -3.25
N GLU A 196 -27.15 -7.14 -3.65
CA GLU A 196 -26.76 -5.84 -4.22
C GLU A 196 -26.05 -4.93 -3.21
N SER A 197 -26.48 -4.93 -1.94
CA SER A 197 -25.83 -4.16 -0.89
C SER A 197 -24.43 -4.71 -0.58
N ILE A 198 -24.27 -6.05 -0.46
CA ILE A 198 -22.96 -6.69 -0.30
C ILE A 198 -22.03 -6.39 -1.49
N ALA A 199 -22.55 -6.47 -2.72
CA ALA A 199 -21.80 -6.15 -3.93
C ALA A 199 -21.34 -4.68 -3.97
N ARG A 200 -22.16 -3.75 -3.46
CA ARG A 200 -21.80 -2.33 -3.33
C ARG A 200 -20.69 -2.14 -2.30
N ALA A 201 -20.82 -2.68 -1.09
CA ALA A 201 -19.79 -2.58 -0.06
C ALA A 201 -18.45 -3.19 -0.51
N HIS A 202 -18.49 -4.35 -1.20
CA HIS A 202 -17.30 -4.96 -1.78
C HIS A 202 -16.61 -4.05 -2.81
N ARG A 203 -17.37 -3.36 -3.66
CA ARG A 203 -16.80 -2.44 -4.65
C ARG A 203 -16.09 -1.24 -4.01
N TYR A 204 -16.59 -0.71 -2.90
CA TYR A 204 -15.98 0.44 -2.22
C TYR A 204 -14.69 0.05 -1.49
N LEU A 205 -14.70 -1.05 -0.74
CA LEU A 205 -13.52 -1.48 0.04
C LEU A 205 -12.33 -1.95 -0.81
N TYR A 206 -12.57 -2.33 -2.06
CA TYR A 206 -11.53 -2.82 -2.97
C TYR A 206 -11.09 -1.79 -4.02
N ARG A 207 -11.89 -0.75 -4.32
CA ARG A 207 -11.46 0.35 -5.22
C ARG A 207 -10.58 1.41 -4.53
N GLY A 208 -10.71 1.59 -3.21
CA GLY A 208 -9.84 2.47 -2.45
C GLY A 208 -8.48 1.82 -2.26
N GLY A 209 -7.50 2.16 -3.11
CA GLY A 209 -6.13 1.61 -3.14
C GLY A 209 -5.27 1.80 -1.88
N ASN A 210 -5.89 2.08 -0.73
CA ASN A 210 -5.26 2.25 0.59
C ASN A 210 -5.63 1.15 1.59
N ALA A 211 -6.17 0.02 1.13
CA ALA A 211 -6.45 -1.12 2.00
C ALA A 211 -5.12 -1.78 2.45
N SER A 212 -4.49 -1.18 3.45
CA SER A 212 -3.39 -1.76 4.20
C SER A 212 -3.78 -3.18 4.63
N PRO A 213 -2.90 -4.19 4.53
CA PRO A 213 -3.25 -5.56 4.86
C PRO A 213 -3.54 -5.66 6.37
N GLY A 214 -4.82 -5.58 6.77
CA GLY A 214 -5.27 -5.87 8.12
C GLY A 214 -6.32 -4.92 8.70
N ALA A 215 -6.28 -3.62 8.38
CA ALA A 215 -7.19 -2.64 8.97
C ALA A 215 -7.66 -1.57 7.97
N VAL A 216 -8.94 -1.21 8.05
CA VAL A 216 -9.60 -0.19 7.23
C VAL A 216 -9.64 1.11 8.02
N ASP A 217 -9.16 2.19 7.42
CA ASP A 217 -9.38 3.55 7.92
C ASP A 217 -10.86 3.93 7.75
N MET A 218 -11.58 3.96 8.87
CA MET A 218 -13.03 4.21 8.87
C MET A 218 -13.38 5.64 8.46
N ALA A 219 -12.51 6.62 8.70
CA ALA A 219 -12.78 7.99 8.33
C ALA A 219 -12.75 8.17 6.83
N ALA A 220 -11.70 7.65 6.17
CA ALA A 220 -11.61 7.63 4.72
C ALA A 220 -12.76 6.82 4.09
N TYR A 221 -13.01 5.62 4.63
CA TYR A 221 -14.02 4.71 4.11
C TYR A 221 -15.45 5.28 4.20
N LEU A 222 -15.86 5.81 5.35
CA LEU A 222 -17.20 6.37 5.53
C LEU A 222 -17.42 7.65 4.72
N HIS A 223 -16.37 8.46 4.56
CA HIS A 223 -16.44 9.67 3.73
C HIS A 223 -16.66 9.32 2.26
N GLU A 224 -15.90 8.37 1.71
CA GLU A 224 -16.10 7.87 0.34
C GLU A 224 -17.48 7.24 0.15
N LEU A 225 -17.93 6.42 1.10
CA LEU A 225 -19.26 5.80 1.06
C LEU A 225 -20.37 6.85 1.05
N CYS A 226 -20.34 7.83 1.96
CA CYS A 226 -21.38 8.86 2.06
C CYS A 226 -21.39 9.78 0.83
N SER A 227 -20.20 10.16 0.31
CA SER A 227 -20.11 10.92 -0.94
C SER A 227 -20.79 10.18 -2.09
N ALA A 228 -20.51 8.89 -2.23
CA ALA A 228 -21.07 8.10 -3.31
C ALA A 228 -22.58 7.83 -3.16
N LEU A 229 -23.07 7.70 -1.92
CA LEU A 229 -24.52 7.63 -1.64
C LEU A 229 -25.22 8.94 -1.99
N SER A 230 -24.61 10.08 -1.66
CA SER A 230 -25.13 11.40 -2.00
C SER A 230 -25.31 11.58 -3.52
N ASP A 231 -24.31 11.15 -4.30
CA ASP A 231 -24.39 11.16 -5.77
C ASP A 231 -25.42 10.18 -6.32
N ALA A 232 -25.42 8.92 -5.86
CA ALA A 232 -26.28 7.87 -6.40
C ALA A 232 -27.77 8.08 -6.11
N LEU A 233 -28.09 8.71 -4.98
CA LEU A 233 -29.46 9.01 -4.58
C LEU A 233 -29.93 10.39 -5.07
N PHE A 234 -29.13 11.05 -5.92
CA PHE A 234 -29.39 12.38 -6.49
C PHE A 234 -29.84 13.40 -5.42
N LEU A 235 -29.18 13.42 -4.26
CA LEU A 235 -29.51 14.30 -3.13
C LEU A 235 -29.21 15.80 -3.41
N ARG A 236 -29.09 16.20 -4.67
CA ARG A 236 -28.63 17.52 -5.11
C ARG A 236 -29.72 18.59 -4.90
N GLY A 237 -29.76 19.14 -3.69
CA GLY A 237 -30.39 20.42 -3.35
C GLY A 237 -31.55 20.35 -2.35
N ALA A 238 -32.23 19.20 -2.24
CA ALA A 238 -33.34 19.00 -1.31
C ALA A 238 -32.85 18.37 0.02
N ILE A 239 -32.11 17.27 -0.05
CA ILE A 239 -31.72 16.49 1.14
C ILE A 239 -30.20 16.57 1.30
N ALA A 240 -29.69 17.08 2.41
CA ALA A 240 -28.26 17.09 2.69
C ALA A 240 -27.83 15.80 3.41
N LEU A 241 -26.64 15.27 3.08
CA LEU A 241 -26.02 14.14 3.77
C LEU A 241 -24.66 14.56 4.33
N ASP A 242 -24.59 14.69 5.66
CA ASP A 242 -23.34 14.98 6.36
C ASP A 242 -22.72 13.70 6.92
N CYS A 243 -21.40 13.59 6.81
CA CYS A 243 -20.63 12.46 7.32
C CYS A 243 -19.49 12.95 8.22
N TYR A 244 -19.47 12.45 9.45
CA TYR A 244 -18.39 12.66 10.41
C TYR A 244 -17.87 11.31 10.91
N SER A 245 -16.56 11.18 11.04
CA SER A 245 -15.93 10.00 11.62
C SER A 245 -14.68 10.40 12.38
N ASP A 246 -14.55 9.93 13.62
CA ASP A 246 -13.28 9.93 14.33
C ASP A 246 -12.29 8.99 13.65
N PRO A 247 -10.96 9.20 13.83
CA PRO A 247 -9.95 8.29 13.32
C PRO A 247 -10.09 6.91 13.97
N ALA A 248 -10.37 5.88 13.17
CA ALA A 248 -10.46 4.50 13.64
C ALA A 248 -9.95 3.52 12.58
N ALA A 249 -9.28 2.47 13.06
CA ALA A 249 -8.77 1.39 12.22
C ALA A 249 -9.43 0.08 12.63
N LEU A 250 -10.34 -0.43 11.79
CA LEU A 250 -11.12 -1.65 12.09
C LEU A 250 -10.74 -2.82 11.18
N PRO A 251 -10.87 -4.07 11.65
CA PRO A 251 -10.80 -5.24 10.77
C PRO A 251 -11.78 -5.11 9.60
N ARG A 252 -11.34 -5.58 8.43
CA ARG A 252 -12.10 -5.45 7.17
C ARG A 252 -13.56 -5.89 7.29
N ASP A 253 -13.82 -7.05 7.90
CA ASP A 253 -15.17 -7.60 8.00
C ASP A 253 -16.12 -6.71 8.84
N ARG A 254 -15.58 -6.03 9.86
CA ARG A 254 -16.34 -5.06 10.65
C ARG A 254 -16.62 -3.79 9.84
N ALA A 255 -15.64 -3.29 9.09
CA ALA A 255 -15.81 -2.15 8.21
C ALA A 255 -16.85 -2.41 7.10
N VAL A 256 -16.82 -3.59 6.47
CA VAL A 256 -17.87 -4.02 5.51
C VAL A 256 -19.25 -3.94 6.17
N SER A 257 -19.38 -4.54 7.35
CA SER A 257 -20.66 -4.60 8.08
C SER A 257 -21.18 -3.21 8.42
N ILE A 258 -20.30 -2.31 8.87
CA ILE A 258 -20.64 -0.91 9.16
C ILE A 258 -21.11 -0.18 7.90
N GLY A 259 -20.40 -0.33 6.78
CA GLY A 259 -20.82 0.32 5.53
C GLY A 259 -22.16 -0.20 5.00
N LEU A 260 -22.45 -1.48 5.21
CA LEU A 260 -23.76 -2.05 4.88
C LEU A 260 -24.87 -1.48 5.75
N ILE A 261 -24.63 -1.31 7.06
CA ILE A 261 -25.57 -0.64 7.97
C ILE A 261 -25.85 0.79 7.49
N VAL A 262 -24.80 1.57 7.21
CA VAL A 262 -24.93 2.96 6.73
C VAL A 262 -25.72 3.02 5.43
N ASN A 263 -25.38 2.20 4.43
CA ASN A 263 -26.06 2.18 3.14
C ASN A 263 -27.56 1.90 3.28
N GLU A 264 -27.95 0.90 4.08
CA GLU A 264 -29.36 0.58 4.30
C GLU A 264 -30.09 1.69 5.06
N LEU A 265 -29.47 2.24 6.12
CA LEU A 265 -30.09 3.30 6.92
C LEU A 265 -30.28 4.59 6.13
N VAL A 266 -29.26 5.03 5.39
CA VAL A 266 -29.35 6.21 4.51
C VAL A 266 -30.39 5.99 3.42
N THR A 267 -30.39 4.82 2.77
CA THR A 267 -31.39 4.49 1.74
C THR A 267 -32.81 4.50 2.31
N ASN A 268 -33.01 3.99 3.53
CA ASN A 268 -34.31 4.00 4.19
C ASN A 268 -34.76 5.42 4.55
N ALA A 269 -33.86 6.26 5.06
CA ALA A 269 -34.15 7.66 5.35
C ALA A 269 -34.61 8.41 4.09
N VAL A 270 -33.89 8.29 2.98
CA VAL A 270 -34.27 8.92 1.70
C VAL A 270 -35.65 8.45 1.21
N LYS A 271 -35.96 7.16 1.34
CA LYS A 271 -37.25 6.60 0.88
C LYS A 271 -38.44 6.98 1.75
N HIS A 272 -38.24 7.17 3.06
CA HIS A 272 -39.34 7.21 4.03
C HIS A 272 -39.40 8.48 4.86
N ALA A 273 -38.27 9.10 5.20
CA ALA A 273 -38.21 10.20 6.15
C ALA A 273 -38.72 11.54 5.56
N PHE A 274 -38.61 11.72 4.24
CA PHE A 274 -38.89 13.00 3.57
C PHE A 274 -40.13 12.98 2.67
N ALA A 275 -41.03 12.02 2.86
CA ALA A 275 -42.29 11.99 2.12
C ALA A 275 -43.10 13.27 2.39
N GLY A 276 -43.38 14.05 1.34
CA GLY A 276 -44.09 15.33 1.44
C GLY A 276 -43.24 16.50 1.94
N ARG A 277 -41.90 16.38 1.95
CA ARG A 277 -40.98 17.46 2.28
C ARG A 277 -40.04 17.77 1.11
N ASP A 278 -39.85 19.05 0.84
CA ASP A 278 -38.96 19.54 -0.21
C ASP A 278 -37.49 19.63 0.25
N HIS A 279 -37.26 19.60 1.57
CA HIS A 279 -35.93 19.64 2.16
C HIS A 279 -35.78 18.69 3.36
N GLY A 280 -34.55 18.24 3.60
CA GLY A 280 -34.20 17.37 4.72
C GLY A 280 -32.70 17.24 4.95
N HIS A 281 -32.35 16.59 6.03
CA HIS A 281 -30.99 16.37 6.46
C HIS A 281 -30.82 14.95 7.01
N ILE A 282 -29.76 14.28 6.55
CA ILE A 282 -29.32 12.99 7.06
C ILE A 282 -27.91 13.17 7.61
N SER A 283 -27.66 12.68 8.81
CA SER A 283 -26.34 12.70 9.45
C SER A 283 -25.83 11.28 9.68
N VAL A 284 -24.61 10.99 9.25
CA VAL A 284 -23.86 9.78 9.57
C VAL A 284 -22.68 10.19 10.48
N ARG A 285 -22.62 9.63 11.69
CA ARG A 285 -21.56 9.90 12.65
C ARG A 285 -20.94 8.61 13.14
N PHE A 286 -19.62 8.53 13.16
CA PHE A 286 -18.88 7.42 13.71
C PHE A 286 -17.88 7.95 14.76
N GLU A 287 -18.21 7.77 16.03
CA GLU A 287 -17.49 8.41 17.13
C GLU A 287 -16.86 7.36 18.06
N GLU A 288 -15.68 7.67 18.60
CA GLU A 288 -15.04 6.84 19.62
C GLU A 288 -15.80 7.00 20.94
N THR A 289 -16.32 5.89 21.46
CA THR A 289 -17.06 5.84 22.73
C THR A 289 -16.49 4.71 23.57
N PRO A 290 -15.48 4.97 24.42
CA PRO A 290 -14.79 3.94 25.18
C PRO A 290 -15.75 3.01 25.94
N PRO A 291 -15.56 1.68 25.88
CA PRO A 291 -14.39 0.99 25.34
C PRO A 291 -14.45 0.67 23.84
N GLY A 292 -15.32 1.26 23.01
CA GLY A 292 -15.41 0.96 21.59
C GLY A 292 -15.86 2.15 20.74
N TRP A 293 -16.79 1.93 19.82
CA TRP A 293 -17.27 2.98 18.90
C TRP A 293 -18.79 3.03 18.84
N THR A 294 -19.31 4.18 18.45
CA THR A 294 -20.74 4.37 18.22
C THR A 294 -20.95 4.90 16.81
N LEU A 295 -21.70 4.14 16.01
CA LEU A 295 -22.24 4.59 14.72
C LEU A 295 -23.64 5.16 14.96
N MET A 296 -23.90 6.38 14.50
CA MET A 296 -25.21 7.01 14.51
C MET A 296 -25.60 7.39 13.10
N VAL A 297 -26.81 7.00 12.67
CA VAL A 297 -27.42 7.47 11.44
C VAL A 297 -28.76 8.07 11.79
N GLY A 298 -28.89 9.38 11.55
CA GLY A 298 -30.08 10.15 11.88
C GLY A 298 -30.64 10.89 10.67
N ASP A 299 -31.95 11.13 10.68
CA ASP A 299 -32.66 12.01 9.76
C ASP A 299 -33.51 13.02 10.55
N ASP A 300 -33.82 14.17 9.94
CA ASP A 300 -34.72 15.19 10.49
C ASP A 300 -36.14 15.10 9.89
N GLY A 301 -36.54 13.92 9.40
CA GLY A 301 -37.77 13.69 8.67
C GLY A 301 -39.04 13.60 9.53
N VAL A 302 -40.07 12.96 8.99
CA VAL A 302 -41.39 12.82 9.64
C VAL A 302 -41.42 11.77 10.79
N GLY A 303 -40.31 11.07 11.00
CA GLY A 303 -40.22 9.97 11.95
C GLY A 303 -40.92 8.69 11.47
N MET A 304 -40.84 7.66 12.30
CA MET A 304 -41.49 6.37 12.08
C MET A 304 -42.84 6.32 12.80
N PRO A 305 -43.91 5.80 12.16
CA PRO A 305 -45.18 5.57 12.83
C PRO A 305 -45.00 4.70 14.09
N ALA A 306 -45.70 5.02 15.17
CA ALA A 306 -45.60 4.29 16.44
C ALA A 306 -45.86 2.77 16.28
N ALA A 307 -46.76 2.39 15.37
CA ALA A 307 -47.04 0.99 15.04
C ALA A 307 -45.85 0.27 14.37
N THR A 308 -45.01 0.99 13.61
CA THR A 308 -43.79 0.45 13.01
C THR A 308 -42.67 0.36 14.04
N LEU A 309 -42.55 1.35 14.93
CA LEU A 309 -41.59 1.31 16.04
C LEU A 309 -41.88 0.16 17.00
N ALA A 310 -43.16 -0.08 17.31
CA ALA A 310 -43.61 -1.14 18.21
C ALA A 310 -43.37 -2.56 17.66
N LYS A 311 -43.25 -2.72 16.33
CA LYS A 311 -42.90 -4.01 15.72
C LYS A 311 -41.45 -4.42 15.95
N GLY A 312 -40.56 -3.49 16.31
CA GLY A 312 -39.16 -3.79 16.62
C GLY A 312 -38.49 -4.72 15.60
N ARG A 313 -38.20 -5.96 16.03
CA ARG A 313 -37.50 -7.00 15.25
C ARG A 313 -38.37 -7.67 14.17
N ASP A 314 -39.68 -7.48 14.22
CA ASP A 314 -40.65 -7.97 13.23
C ASP A 314 -40.93 -6.95 12.12
N GLY A 315 -40.09 -5.92 12.02
CA GLY A 315 -40.12 -4.94 10.93
C GLY A 315 -39.86 -5.55 9.55
N GLY A 316 -40.07 -4.73 8.50
CA GLY A 316 -39.79 -5.11 7.11
C GLY A 316 -38.33 -5.53 6.89
N LEU A 317 -38.03 -6.05 5.70
CA LEU A 317 -36.72 -6.60 5.35
C LEU A 317 -35.51 -5.77 5.83
N GLY A 318 -35.54 -4.45 5.66
CA GLY A 318 -34.43 -3.57 6.02
C GLY A 318 -34.03 -3.68 7.50
N HIS A 319 -35.00 -3.80 8.42
CA HIS A 319 -34.71 -3.98 9.85
C HIS A 319 -33.99 -5.30 10.13
N ARG A 320 -34.40 -6.39 9.47
CA ARG A 320 -33.74 -7.70 9.62
C ARG A 320 -32.31 -7.71 9.07
N LEU A 321 -32.03 -6.93 8.02
CA LEU A 321 -30.69 -6.75 7.47
C LEU A 321 -29.78 -5.98 8.42
N ILE A 322 -30.26 -4.85 8.95
CA ILE A 322 -29.53 -4.05 9.94
C ILE A 322 -29.19 -4.92 11.15
N ASP A 323 -30.15 -5.68 11.68
CA ASP A 323 -29.93 -6.63 12.79
C ASP A 323 -28.83 -7.66 12.50
N ALA A 324 -28.77 -8.18 11.27
CA ALA A 324 -27.75 -9.15 10.87
C ALA A 324 -26.35 -8.52 10.78
N PHE A 325 -26.24 -7.34 10.16
CA PHE A 325 -24.98 -6.63 10.04
C PHE A 325 -24.47 -6.10 11.38
N VAL A 326 -25.36 -5.68 12.27
CA VAL A 326 -25.02 -5.27 13.65
C VAL A 326 -24.42 -6.44 14.43
N ARG A 327 -24.99 -7.65 14.28
CA ARG A 327 -24.40 -8.87 14.89
C ARG A 327 -23.02 -9.19 14.31
N GLN A 328 -22.85 -9.08 12.99
CA GLN A 328 -21.56 -9.32 12.33
C GLN A 328 -20.51 -8.27 12.75
N ALA A 329 -20.93 -7.02 12.96
CA ALA A 329 -20.10 -5.95 13.49
C ALA A 329 -19.84 -6.06 15.00
N GLN A 330 -20.39 -7.08 15.68
CA GLN A 330 -20.32 -7.29 17.13
C GLN A 330 -20.84 -6.08 17.91
N GLY A 331 -22.04 -5.62 17.56
CA GLY A 331 -22.67 -4.44 18.17
C GLY A 331 -24.09 -4.67 18.68
N LYS A 332 -24.65 -3.59 19.23
CA LYS A 332 -26.04 -3.49 19.69
C LYS A 332 -26.69 -2.27 19.06
N VAL A 333 -27.88 -2.46 18.49
CA VAL A 333 -28.65 -1.39 17.84
C VAL A 333 -29.77 -0.90 18.76
N ALA A 334 -29.99 0.40 18.75
CA ALA A 334 -31.13 1.07 19.36
C ALA A 334 -31.68 2.10 18.37
N THR A 335 -33.00 2.19 18.27
CA THR A 335 -33.67 3.14 17.39
C THR A 335 -34.57 4.05 18.22
N THR A 336 -34.41 5.35 18.05
CA THR A 336 -35.28 6.37 18.62
C THR A 336 -35.93 7.12 17.48
N SER A 337 -37.24 7.33 17.52
CA SER A 337 -37.93 8.10 16.50
C SER A 337 -38.96 9.02 17.13
N THR A 338 -39.03 10.24 16.62
CA THR A 338 -39.95 11.29 17.04
C THR A 338 -40.60 11.90 15.79
N PRO A 339 -41.65 12.73 15.93
CA PRO A 339 -42.22 13.46 14.79
C PRO A 339 -41.24 14.40 14.07
N THR A 340 -40.05 14.60 14.62
CA THR A 340 -38.99 15.48 14.09
C THR A 340 -37.80 14.69 13.52
N GLY A 341 -37.91 13.37 13.40
CA GLY A 341 -36.87 12.55 12.78
C GLY A 341 -36.67 11.18 13.40
N THR A 342 -35.77 10.41 12.81
CA THR A 342 -35.38 9.09 13.31
C THR A 342 -33.87 9.04 13.53
N ASN A 343 -33.43 8.44 14.63
CA ASN A 343 -32.03 8.23 14.92
C ASN A 343 -31.77 6.76 15.28
N VAL A 344 -30.89 6.11 14.53
CA VAL A 344 -30.44 4.74 14.76
C VAL A 344 -29.02 4.77 15.27
N THR A 345 -28.81 4.22 16.46
CA THR A 345 -27.52 4.14 17.14
C THR A 345 -27.07 2.69 17.22
N VAL A 346 -25.86 2.41 16.74
CA VAL A 346 -25.20 1.11 16.84
C VAL A 346 -23.95 1.26 17.70
N LYS A 347 -23.98 0.66 18.89
CA LYS A 347 -22.82 0.59 19.78
C LYS A 347 -21.99 -0.65 19.45
N LEU A 348 -20.70 -0.46 19.20
CA LEU A 348 -19.74 -1.46 18.80
C LEU A 348 -18.73 -1.66 19.93
N GLU A 349 -18.45 -2.90 20.29
CA GLU A 349 -17.38 -3.21 21.24
C GLU A 349 -16.00 -3.05 20.57
N ALA A 350 -14.92 -2.81 21.34
CA ALA A 350 -13.55 -2.70 20.81
C ALA A 350 -13.13 -3.96 20.03
#